data_AF-A0A2M6NSM0-F1
#
_entry.id   AF-A0A2M6NSM0-F1
#
_cell.length_a   1.000
_cell.length_b   1.000
_cell.length_c   1.000
_cell.angle_alpha   90.00
_cell.angle_beta   90.00
_cell.angle_gamma   90.00
#
_symmetry.space_group_name_H-M   'P 1'
#
loop_
_entity.id
_entity.type
_entity.pdbx_description
1 polymer ?
#
loop_
_entity_poly.entity_id
_entity_poly.type
_entity_poly.pdbx_seq_one_letter_code
_entity_poly.pdbx_strand_id
1 'polypeptide(L)'
;MFGARSSLYFENYQVAVKTGTTSNYRDAWCIGYTPSIVAGIWVGNNDNSPMTKLAGIVSAPIWHQFMEKAFQKLPKENFIPLESTDE
;
A
#
# COMPACT_ATOMS: atom_id res chain seq x y z
N MET A 1 5.34 -5.20 10.34
CA MET A 1 4.59 -4.73 9.16
C MET A 1 4.04 -3.31 9.35
N PHE A 2 3.65 -2.87 10.54
CA PHE A 2 3.18 -1.49 10.78
C PHE A 2 4.15 -0.73 11.71
N GLY A 3 4.01 0.60 11.79
CA GLY A 3 4.82 1.50 12.63
C GLY A 3 5.87 2.31 11.85
N ALA A 4 6.57 3.20 12.54
CA ALA A 4 7.50 4.19 11.97
C ALA A 4 8.75 3.62 11.24
N ARG A 5 8.94 2.30 11.27
CA ARG A 5 10.01 1.58 10.55
C ARG A 5 9.46 0.52 9.58
N SER A 6 8.20 0.66 9.16
CA SER A 6 7.56 -0.30 8.27
C SER A 6 7.65 0.10 6.80
N SER A 7 7.52 -0.87 5.90
CA SER A 7 7.33 -0.65 4.45
C SER A 7 6.03 0.06 4.07
N LEU A 8 5.24 0.49 5.06
CA LEU A 8 4.02 1.26 4.84
C LEU A 8 4.16 2.70 5.34
N TYR A 9 5.32 3.04 5.91
CA TYR A 9 5.60 4.35 6.46
C TYR A 9 6.46 5.17 5.50
N PHE A 10 6.05 6.42 5.29
CA PHE A 10 6.78 7.42 4.53
C PHE A 10 6.94 8.64 5.41
N GLU A 11 8.17 9.03 5.71
CA GLU A 11 8.46 10.13 6.64
C GLU A 11 7.81 11.45 6.20
N ASN A 12 7.79 11.70 4.89
CA ASN A 12 7.39 12.98 4.33
C ASN A 12 6.06 12.96 3.57
N TYR A 13 5.34 11.83 3.52
CA TYR A 13 4.10 11.69 2.73
C TYR A 13 2.96 11.18 3.59
N GLN A 14 1.79 11.79 3.44
CA GLN A 14 0.55 11.22 3.96
C GLN A 14 0.07 10.13 3.01
N VAL A 15 -0.07 8.93 3.55
CA VAL A 15 -0.46 7.74 2.79
C VAL A 15 -1.54 7.00 3.55
N ALA A 16 -2.60 6.62 2.86
CA ALA A 16 -3.57 5.65 3.34
C ALA A 16 -3.33 4.33 2.62
N VAL A 17 -3.17 3.24 3.37
CA VAL A 17 -2.79 1.95 2.78
C VAL A 17 -3.37 0.78 3.57
N LYS A 18 -3.74 -0.28 2.84
CA LYS A 18 -4.26 -1.52 3.38
C LYS A 18 -3.58 -2.72 2.74
N THR A 19 -3.15 -3.66 3.59
CA THR A 19 -2.70 -4.99 3.18
C THR A 19 -3.84 -6.00 3.24
N GLY A 20 -3.77 -7.03 2.39
CA GLY A 20 -4.73 -8.12 2.33
C GLY A 20 -4.08 -9.45 1.94
N THR A 21 -4.63 -10.54 2.45
CA THR A 21 -4.23 -11.91 2.11
C THR A 21 -5.47 -12.78 1.98
N THR A 22 -5.52 -13.62 0.95
CA THR A 22 -6.57 -14.63 0.82
C THR A 22 -6.20 -15.90 1.59
N SER A 23 -7.21 -16.75 1.79
CA SER A 23 -7.04 -18.06 2.44
C SER A 23 -5.98 -18.91 1.71
N ASN A 24 -5.30 -19.76 2.47
CA ASN A 24 -4.26 -20.66 1.96
C ASN A 24 -3.08 -19.95 1.27
N TYR A 25 -2.82 -18.68 1.58
CA TYR A 25 -1.65 -17.93 1.08
C TYR A 25 -1.58 -17.88 -0.46
N ARG A 26 -2.73 -17.80 -1.15
CA ARG A 26 -2.76 -17.76 -2.62
C ARG A 26 -2.45 -16.37 -3.15
N ASP A 27 -2.91 -15.34 -2.45
CA ASP A 27 -2.78 -13.96 -2.86
C ASP A 27 -2.22 -13.09 -1.74
N ALA A 28 -1.40 -12.13 -2.14
CA ALA A 28 -0.94 -11.02 -1.33
C ALA A 28 -1.25 -9.70 -2.01
N TRP A 29 -1.96 -8.82 -1.32
CA TRP A 29 -2.38 -7.51 -1.81
C TRP A 29 -1.81 -6.39 -0.94
N CYS A 30 -1.39 -5.31 -1.57
CA CYS A 30 -1.15 -4.02 -0.93
C CYS A 30 -1.74 -2.94 -1.81
N ILE A 31 -2.75 -2.24 -1.30
CA ILE A 31 -3.43 -1.17 -2.02
C ILE A 31 -3.42 0.07 -1.15
N GLY A 32 -3.03 1.20 -1.73
CA GLY A 32 -2.95 2.45 -1.02
C GLY A 32 -2.98 3.64 -1.97
N TYR A 33 -3.10 4.82 -1.38
CA TYR A 33 -3.25 6.05 -2.12
C TYR A 33 -2.73 7.27 -1.35
N THR A 34 -2.51 8.32 -2.14
CA THR A 34 -2.39 9.73 -1.75
C THR A 34 -3.42 10.52 -2.58
N PRO A 35 -3.65 11.82 -2.34
CA PRO A 35 -4.54 12.60 -3.19
C PRO A 35 -4.18 12.54 -4.68
N SER A 36 -2.88 12.41 -5.01
CA SER A 36 -2.39 12.48 -6.40
C SER A 36 -2.30 11.13 -7.11
N ILE A 37 -2.40 9.99 -6.39
CA ILE A 37 -2.27 8.65 -6.99
C ILE A 37 -2.88 7.55 -6.11
N VAL A 38 -3.53 6.58 -6.76
CA VAL A 38 -3.85 5.26 -6.20
C VAL A 38 -2.97 4.19 -6.85
N ALA A 39 -2.46 3.25 -6.06
CA ALA A 39 -1.67 2.14 -6.55
C ALA A 39 -2.03 0.84 -5.81
N GLY A 40 -2.10 -0.26 -6.55
CA GLY A 40 -2.34 -1.60 -6.03
C GLY A 40 -1.29 -2.57 -6.54
N ILE A 41 -0.75 -3.39 -5.64
CA ILE A 41 0.16 -4.50 -5.96
C ILE A 41 -0.50 -5.80 -5.55
N TRP A 42 -0.54 -6.74 -6.50
CA TRP A 42 -0.88 -8.14 -6.29
C TRP A 42 0.35 -9.00 -6.51
N VAL A 43 0.50 -10.02 -5.67
CA VAL A 43 1.42 -11.12 -5.89
C VAL A 43 0.67 -12.42 -5.66
N GLY A 44 0.77 -13.33 -6.62
CA GLY A 44 0.16 -14.65 -6.59
C GLY A 44 0.67 -15.50 -7.76
N ASN A 45 0.38 -16.80 -7.71
CA ASN A 45 0.66 -17.70 -8.82
C ASN A 45 -0.51 -17.65 -9.82
N ASN A 46 -0.22 -17.52 -11.11
CA ASN A 46 -1.25 -17.43 -12.16
C ASN A 46 -2.14 -18.69 -12.26
N ASP A 47 -1.66 -19.84 -11.79
CA ASP A 47 -2.39 -21.09 -11.74
C ASP A 47 -3.18 -21.29 -10.42
N ASN A 48 -3.26 -20.24 -9.60
CA ASN A 48 -3.91 -20.23 -8.29
C ASN A 48 -3.27 -21.18 -7.27
N SER A 49 -2.09 -21.76 -7.53
CA SER A 49 -1.40 -22.61 -6.53
C SER A 49 -1.00 -21.79 -5.29
N PRO A 50 -1.00 -22.38 -4.07
CA PRO A 50 -0.57 -21.67 -2.86
C PRO A 50 0.87 -21.15 -2.99
N MET A 51 1.10 -19.94 -2.50
CA MET A 51 2.46 -19.42 -2.32
C MET A 51 3.06 -19.93 -0.99
N THR A 52 4.32 -19.58 -0.71
CA THR A 52 4.92 -19.83 0.61
C THR A 52 4.18 -19.06 1.71
N LYS A 53 4.31 -19.49 2.99
CA LYS A 53 3.67 -18.83 4.14
C LYS A 53 4.10 -17.36 4.35
N LEU A 54 5.12 -16.89 3.64
CA LEU A 54 5.54 -15.49 3.63
C LEU A 54 4.73 -14.62 2.66
N ALA A 55 3.76 -15.18 1.93
CA ALA A 55 2.92 -14.45 0.97
C ALA A 55 2.38 -13.15 1.56
N GLY A 56 1.88 -13.17 2.81
CA GLY A 56 1.25 -11.99 3.39
C GLY A 56 2.12 -10.76 3.57
N ILE A 57 3.45 -10.87 3.39
CA ILE A 57 4.38 -9.76 3.60
C ILE A 57 5.07 -9.26 2.32
N VAL A 58 4.87 -9.90 1.16
CA VAL A 58 5.66 -9.58 -0.06
C VAL A 58 5.14 -8.39 -0.85
N SER A 59 3.83 -8.11 -0.81
CA SER A 59 3.21 -7.03 -1.60
C SER A 59 3.59 -5.63 -1.08
N ALA A 60 3.72 -5.46 0.25
CA ALA A 60 3.97 -4.16 0.86
C ALA A 60 5.36 -3.56 0.51
N PRO A 61 6.49 -4.30 0.54
CA PRO A 61 7.78 -3.76 0.11
C PRO A 61 7.83 -3.38 -1.37
N ILE A 62 7.12 -4.11 -2.24
CA ILE A 62 7.03 -3.78 -3.67
C ILE A 62 6.24 -2.48 -3.85
N TRP A 63 5.10 -2.38 -3.16
CA TRP A 63 4.29 -1.17 -3.14
C TRP A 63 5.08 0.04 -2.63
N HIS A 64 5.88 -0.14 -1.56
CA HIS A 64 6.76 0.90 -1.01
C HIS A 64 7.71 1.47 -2.06
N GLN A 65 8.48 0.59 -2.70
CA GLN A 65 9.47 0.97 -3.71
C GLN A 65 8.84 1.63 -4.93
N PHE A 66 7.64 1.18 -5.33
CA PHE A 66 6.89 1.82 -6.40
C PHE A 66 6.53 3.26 -6.02
N MET A 67 5.98 3.47 -4.82
CA MET A 67 5.55 4.78 -4.37
C MET A 67 6.72 5.75 -4.16
N GLU A 68 7.88 5.29 -3.66
CA GLU A 68 9.10 6.11 -3.58
C GLU A 68 9.52 6.67 -4.94
N LYS A 69 9.33 5.90 -6.01
CA LYS A 69 9.61 6.35 -7.38
C LYS A 69 8.50 7.23 -7.94
N ALA A 70 7.24 6.92 -7.62
CA ALA A 70 6.09 7.71 -8.06
C ALA A 70 6.13 9.13 -7.47
N PHE A 71 6.48 9.25 -6.19
CA PHE A 71 6.61 10.53 -5.50
C PHE A 71 7.64 11.49 -6.08
N GLN A 72 8.62 10.99 -6.84
CA GLN A 72 9.57 11.86 -7.56
C GLN A 72 8.94 12.55 -8.79
N LYS A 73 7.77 12.10 -9.23
CA LYS A 73 7.12 12.54 -10.48
C LYS A 73 5.76 13.17 -10.29
N LEU A 74 5.20 13.10 -9.08
CA LEU A 74 3.85 13.54 -8.75
C LEU A 74 3.90 14.71 -7.77
N PRO A 75 2.90 15.60 -7.78
CA PRO A 75 2.81 16.65 -6.78
C PRO A 75 2.67 16.05 -5.38
N LYS A 76 3.26 16.73 -4.39
CA LYS A 76 3.12 16.36 -2.98
C LYS A 76 1.87 17.03 -2.40
N GLU A 77 0.78 16.28 -2.30
CA GLU A 77 -0.50 16.74 -1.76
C GLU A 77 -0.81 16.04 -0.41
N ASN A 78 -1.59 16.73 0.43
CA ASN A 78 -2.07 16.21 1.71
C ASN A 78 -3.57 15.94 1.63
N PHE A 79 -4.07 15.03 2.46
CA PHE A 79 -5.51 14.82 2.59
C PHE A 79 -6.15 16.08 3.15
N ILE A 80 -7.24 16.51 2.51
CA ILE A 80 -8.03 17.64 2.97
C ILE A 80 -8.96 17.11 4.07
N PRO A 81 -8.89 17.62 5.32
CA PRO A 81 -9.89 17.32 6.33
C PRO A 81 -11.27 17.73 5.81
N LEU A 82 -12.30 16.96 6.12
CA LEU A 82 -13.66 17.45 5.93
C LEU A 82 -13.80 18.73 6.76
N GLU A 83 -14.31 19.80 6.15
CA GLU A 83 -14.73 20.96 6.94
C GLU A 83 -15.76 20.48 7.95
N SER A 84 -15.57 20.82 9.22
CA SER A 84 -16.65 20.64 10.19
C SER A 84 -17.78 21.53 9.72
N THR A 85 -18.87 20.92 9.25
CA THR A 85 -20.14 21.63 9.23
C THR A 85 -20.42 21.98 10.68
N ASP A 86 -20.32 23.25 11.03
CA ASP A 86 -20.81 23.77 12.31
C ASP A 86 -22.35 23.61 12.29
N GLU A 87 -22.82 22.41 12.66
CA GLU A 87 -24.20 22.14 13.07
C GLU A 87 -24.27 21.91 14.59
#